data_AF-A0A1I2Q4I9-F1
#
_entry.id   AF-A0A1I2Q4I9-F1
#
_cell.length_a   1.000
_cell.length_b   1.000
_cell.length_c   1.000
_cell.angle_alpha   90.00
_cell.angle_beta   90.00
_cell.angle_gamma   90.00
#
_symmetry.space_group_name_H-M   'P 1'
#
loop_
_entity.id
_entity.type
_entity.pdbx_description
1 polymer ?
#
loop_
_entity_poly.entity_id
_entity_poly.type
_entity_poly.pdbx_seq_one_letter_code
_entity_poly.pdbx_strand_id
1 'polypeptide(L)' 'MEIKNIKNEFDLEPFFSLSHDYLCIAGYDGYFRKINPAFVKLMGYTQEELFANP' A
#
# COMPACT_ATOMS: atom_id res chain seq x y z
N MET A 1 13.29 -27.39 -1.49
CA MET A 1 11.85 -27.07 -1.55
C MET A 1 11.57 -26.14 -0.39
N GLU A 2 11.42 -24.84 -0.67
CA GLU A 2 10.99 -23.90 0.37
C GLU A 2 9.54 -24.24 0.75
N ILE A 3 9.36 -24.56 2.02
CA ILE A 3 8.06 -24.80 2.60
C ILE A 3 7.36 -23.44 2.61
N LYS A 4 6.45 -23.20 1.65
CA LYS A 4 5.58 -22.03 1.68
C LYS A 4 4.83 -22.04 3.00
N ASN A 5 5.21 -21.13 3.88
CA ASN A 5 4.54 -20.85 5.14
C ASN A 5 3.09 -20.50 4.78
N ILE A 6 2.16 -21.43 5.01
CA ILE A 6 0.73 -21.16 4.84
C ILE A 6 0.37 -20.20 5.98
N LYS A 7 0.35 -18.89 5.72
CA LYS A 7 -0.02 -17.90 6.74
C LYS A 7 -0.99 -16.86 6.20
N ASN A 8 -2.12 -16.79 6.91
CA ASN A 8 -3.21 -15.83 6.93
C ASN A 8 -4.21 -15.88 5.78
N GLU A 9 -5.45 -16.26 6.11
CA GLU A 9 -6.68 -16.18 5.28
C GLU A 9 -6.99 -14.76 4.74
N PHE A 10 -6.19 -13.74 5.12
CA PHE A 10 -6.38 -12.34 4.75
C PHE A 10 -5.07 -11.66 4.33
N ASP A 11 -4.27 -12.28 3.46
CA ASP A 11 -3.19 -11.58 2.77
C ASP A 11 -3.77 -10.62 1.72
N LEU A 12 -3.76 -9.33 2.05
CA LEU A 12 -4.22 -8.26 1.16
C LEU A 12 -3.10 -7.74 0.22
N GLU A 13 -1.91 -8.30 0.28
CA GLU A 13 -0.78 -7.81 -0.53
C GLU A 13 -0.97 -8.00 -2.03
N PRO A 14 -1.53 -9.13 -2.52
CA PRO A 14 -1.89 -9.25 -3.92
C PRO A 14 -2.93 -8.21 -4.34
N PHE A 15 -3.90 -7.89 -3.48
CA PHE A 15 -4.91 -6.89 -3.78
C PHE A 15 -4.31 -5.48 -3.92
N PHE A 16 -3.45 -5.07 -2.99
CA PHE A 16 -2.77 -3.77 -3.08
C PHE A 16 -1.82 -3.70 -4.28
N SER A 17 -1.02 -4.73 -4.51
CA SER A 17 0.01 -4.72 -5.56
C SER A 17 -0.55 -4.81 -6.99
N LEU A 18 -1.70 -5.47 -7.19
CA LEU A 18 -2.29 -5.71 -8.52
C LEU A 18 -3.44 -4.77 -8.86
N SER A 19 -4.05 -4.11 -7.87
CA SER A 19 -5.15 -3.17 -8.14
C SER A 19 -4.65 -1.96 -8.93
N HIS A 20 -5.43 -1.60 -9.95
CA HIS A 20 -5.20 -0.40 -10.76
C HIS A 20 -5.83 0.85 -10.13
N ASP A 21 -6.71 0.66 -9.15
CA ASP A 21 -7.30 1.76 -8.39
C ASP A 21 -6.29 2.36 -7.42
N TYR A 22 -6.54 3.60 -7.02
CA TYR A 22 -5.68 4.35 -6.11
C TYR A 22 -6.01 3.99 -4.67
N LEU A 23 -5.30 2.99 -4.15
CA LEU A 23 -5.54 2.48 -2.81
C LEU A 23 -4.60 3.13 -1.80
N CYS A 24 -5.18 3.60 -0.69
CA CYS A 24 -4.42 4.05 0.47
C CYS A 24 -5.11 3.63 1.78
N ILE A 25 -4.32 3.55 2.84
CA ILE A 25 -4.77 3.49 4.23
C ILE A 25 -4.17 4.70 4.92
N ALA A 26 -5.01 5.55 5.50
CA ALA A 26 -4.59 6.69 6.31
C ALA A 26 -4.95 6.47 7.78
N GLY A 27 -4.14 7.02 8.68
CA GLY A 27 -4.47 7.11 10.09
C GLY A 27 -5.50 8.21 10.37
N TYR A 28 -6.07 8.21 11.57
CA TYR A 28 -6.96 9.29 12.02
C TYR A 28 -6.24 10.65 12.17
N ASP A 29 -4.91 10.65 12.17
CA ASP A 29 -4.04 11.82 12.13
C ASP A 29 -3.86 12.38 10.71
N GLY A 30 -4.44 11.74 9.68
CA GLY A 30 -4.38 12.16 8.29
C GLY A 30 -3.17 11.60 7.51
N TYR A 31 -2.20 10.99 8.19
CA TYR A 31 -0.98 10.51 7.55
C TYR A 31 -1.20 9.14 6.89
N PHE A 32 -0.60 8.94 5.72
CA PHE A 32 -0.61 7.62 5.07
C PHE A 32 0.13 6.57 5.90
N ARG A 33 -0.40 5.35 5.88
CA ARG A 33 0.15 4.13 6.48
C ARG A 33 0.47 3.08 5.43
N LYS A 34 -0.26 3.09 4.32
CA LYS A 34 -0.04 2.22 3.17
C LYS A 34 -0.58 2.88 1.91
N ILE A 35 0.16 2.77 0.81
CA ILE A 35 -0.27 3.19 -0.52
C ILE A 35 0.16 2.13 -1.52
N ASN A 36 -0.58 1.96 -2.61
CA ASN A 36 -0.19 1.07 -3.70
C ASN A 36 0.62 1.80 -4.79
N PRO A 37 1.28 1.06 -5.71
CA PRO A 37 2.05 1.67 -6.79
C PRO A 37 1.21 2.59 -7.71
N ALA A 38 -0.06 2.26 -7.93
CA ALA A 38 -0.95 3.10 -8.74
C ALA A 38 -1.15 4.48 -8.10
N PHE A 39 -1.30 4.55 -6.76
CA PHE A 39 -1.42 5.80 -6.01
C PHE A 39 -0.15 6.66 -6.14
N VAL A 40 1.03 6.07 -5.98
CA VAL A 40 2.32 6.77 -6.12
C VAL A 40 2.45 7.36 -7.53
N LYS A 41 2.14 6.56 -8.56
CA LYS A 41 2.22 6.98 -9.96
C LYS A 41 1.26 8.11 -10.30
N LEU A 42 0.06 8.12 -9.73
CA LEU A 42 -0.91 9.20 -9.93
C LEU A 42 -0.42 10.51 -9.29
N MET A 43 0.02 10.44 -8.04
CA MET A 43 0.35 11.63 -7.26
C MET A 43 1.66 12.27 -7.72
N GLY A 44 2.59 11.48 -8.28
CA GLY A 44 3.84 11.98 -8.84
C GLY A 44 4.91 12.33 -7.79
N TYR A 45 4.66 12.03 -6.52
CA TYR A 45 5.58 12.20 -5.39
C TYR A 45 6.24 10.88 -5.02
N THR A 46 7.36 10.93 -4.30
CA THR A 46 7.95 9.71 -3.74
C THR A 46 7.09 9.18 -2.58
N GLN A 47 7.28 7.91 -2.20
CA GLN A 47 6.58 7.39 -1.03
C GLN A 47 6.97 8.16 0.23
N GLU A 48 8.23 8.53 0.38
CA GLU A 48 8.71 9.27 1.56
C GLU A 48 8.00 10.62 1.68
N GLU A 49 7.82 11.35 0.57
CA GLU A 49 7.11 12.63 0.55
C GLU A 49 5.64 12.47 0.94
N LEU A 50 4.98 11.43 0.42
CA LEU A 50 3.58 11.13 0.73
C LEU A 50 3.41 10.76 2.21
N PHE A 51 4.34 10.03 2.81
CA PHE A 51 4.23 9.63 4.22
C PHE A 51 4.67 10.74 5.19
N ALA A 52 5.41 11.73 4.73
CA ALA A 52 5.91 12.82 5.56
C ALA A 52 4.86 13.93 5.81
N ASN A 53 3.84 14.05 4.96
CA ASN A 53 2.84 15.11 5.03
C ASN A 53 1.41 14.55 4.86
N PRO A 54 0.44 15.00 5.66
CA PRO A 54 -0.98 14.65 5.49
C PRO A 54 -1.65 15.44 4.35
#